data_AF-A0A3D5I3I1-F1
#
_entry.id   AF-A0A3D5I3I1-F1
#
_cell.length_a   1.000
_cell.length_b   1.000
_cell.length_c   1.000
_cell.angle_alpha   90.00
_cell.angle_beta   90.00
_cell.angle_gamma   90.00
#
_symmetry.space_group_name_H-M   'P 1'
#
loop_
_entity.id
_entity.type
_entity.pdbx_description
1 polymer ?
#
loop_
_entity_poly.entity_id
_entity_poly.type
_entity_poly.pdbx_seq_one_letter_code
_entity_poly.pdbx_strand_id
1 'polypeptide(L)' 'MLSPSTIATDRATWVIRAKREAVRRHGDRWGLAHDRTTIKLLFRWDILSREERDLALRELSEELHSKCQANPGMGKFRFY' A
#
# COMPACT_ATOMS: atom_id res chain seq x y z
N MET A 1 -2.20 31.09 -22.32
CA MET A 1 -3.06 30.45 -21.29
C MET A 1 -2.94 28.95 -21.45
N LEU A 2 -2.18 28.29 -20.57
CA LEU A 2 -2.07 26.83 -20.54
C LEU A 2 -3.12 26.32 -19.56
N SER A 3 -4.13 25.62 -20.06
CA SER A 3 -5.20 25.04 -19.25
C SER A 3 -4.60 24.06 -18.23
N PRO A 4 -4.94 24.16 -16.92
CA PRO A 4 -4.38 23.32 -15.86
C PRO A 4 -4.99 21.90 -15.84
N SER A 5 -5.47 21.39 -16.98
CA SER A 5 -6.22 20.13 -17.07
C SER A 5 -5.35 18.88 -17.18
N THR A 6 -4.02 18.98 -17.06
CA THR A 6 -3.14 17.85 -17.35
C THR A 6 -3.03 16.81 -16.23
N ILE A 7 -3.36 17.07 -14.96
CA ILE A 7 -3.05 16.07 -13.91
C ILE A 7 -4.07 16.04 -12.76
N ALA A 8 -5.34 15.81 -13.04
CA ALA A 8 -6.18 15.06 -12.10
C ALA A 8 -6.09 13.58 -12.50
N THR A 9 -4.90 12.99 -12.39
CA THR A 9 -4.80 11.53 -12.51
C THR A 9 -5.55 10.96 -11.31
N ASP A 10 -6.71 10.37 -11.57
CA ASP A 10 -7.59 9.78 -10.57
C ASP A 10 -6.80 8.88 -9.60
N ARG A 11 -7.08 8.98 -8.30
CA ARG A 11 -6.40 8.24 -7.23
C ARG A 11 -6.39 6.74 -7.53
N ALA A 12 -7.45 6.21 -8.15
CA ALA A 12 -7.52 4.81 -8.55
C ALA A 12 -6.43 4.42 -9.57
N THR A 13 -6.08 5.32 -10.50
CA THR A 13 -5.01 5.09 -11.47
C THR A 13 -3.66 4.96 -10.79
N TRP A 14 -3.38 5.81 -9.80
CA TRP A 14 -2.15 5.72 -9.00
C TRP A 14 -2.10 4.45 -8.16
N VAL A 15 -3.23 4.01 -7.60
CA VAL A 15 -3.33 2.73 -6.89
C VAL A 15 -2.96 1.57 -7.82
N ILE A 16 -3.49 1.53 -9.05
CA ILE A 16 -3.14 0.48 -10.02
C ILE A 16 -1.65 0.51 -10.35
N ARG A 17 -1.07 1.70 -10.59
CA ARG A 17 0.37 1.85 -10.86
C ARG A 17 1.23 1.40 -9.68
N ALA A 18 0.88 1.79 -8.46
CA ALA A 18 1.58 1.40 -7.24
C ALA A 18 1.55 -0.12 -7.05
N LYS A 19 0.40 -0.77 -7.30
CA LYS A 19 0.26 -2.22 -7.25
C LYS A 19 1.14 -2.92 -8.28
N ARG A 20 1.15 -2.45 -9.53
CA ARG A 20 2.02 -3.00 -10.60
C ARG A 20 3.51 -2.87 -10.24
N GLU A 21 3.91 -1.73 -9.70
CA GLU A 21 5.30 -1.50 -9.27
C GLU A 21 5.66 -2.37 -8.05
N ALA A 22 4.72 -2.62 -7.14
CA ALA A 22 4.91 -3.54 -6.03
C ALA A 22 5.12 -4.99 -6.53
N VAL A 23 4.29 -5.45 -7.47
CA VAL A 23 4.42 -6.75 -8.15
C VAL A 23 5.78 -6.86 -8.86
N ARG A 24 6.20 -5.82 -9.58
CA ARG A 24 7.51 -5.80 -10.25
C ARG A 24 8.68 -5.98 -9.27
N ARG A 25 8.54 -5.53 -8.01
CA ARG A 25 9.60 -5.58 -7.00
C ARG A 25 9.66 -6.88 -6.22
N HIS A 26 8.52 -7.52 -5.93
CA HIS A 26 8.46 -8.72 -5.09
C HIS A 26 7.93 -9.97 -5.81
N GLY A 27 7.58 -9.84 -7.10
CA GLY A 27 7.08 -10.91 -7.95
C GLY A 27 5.55 -11.03 -7.94
N ASP A 28 5.02 -12.05 -8.61
CA ASP A 28 3.55 -12.19 -8.80
C ASP A 28 2.78 -12.69 -7.57
N ARG A 29 3.47 -13.18 -6.54
CA ARG A 29 2.80 -13.63 -5.31
C ARG A 29 2.41 -12.41 -4.47
N TRP A 30 1.11 -12.19 -4.32
CA TRP A 30 0.60 -11.16 -3.43
C TRP A 30 0.96 -11.46 -1.97
N GLY A 31 1.50 -10.47 -1.27
CA GLY A 31 1.84 -10.61 0.14
C GLY A 31 2.06 -9.27 0.81
N LEU A 32 2.31 -9.29 2.11
CA LEU A 32 2.47 -8.09 2.94
C LEU A 32 3.47 -7.06 2.37
N ALA A 33 4.54 -7.54 1.76
CA ALA A 33 5.53 -6.68 1.12
C ALA A 33 4.94 -5.85 -0.04
N HIS A 34 3.95 -6.38 -0.77
CA HIS A 34 3.23 -5.63 -1.80
C HIS A 34 2.40 -4.51 -1.19
N ASP A 35 1.59 -4.81 -0.18
CA ASP A 35 0.68 -3.84 0.41
C ASP A 35 1.46 -2.69 1.05
N ARG A 36 2.53 -3.01 1.81
CA ARG A 36 3.44 -2.01 2.39
C ARG A 36 4.14 -1.17 1.31
N THR A 37 4.55 -1.79 0.20
CA THR A 37 5.21 -1.08 -0.92
C THR A 37 4.22 -0.16 -1.64
N THR A 38 3.00 -0.62 -1.87
CA THR A 38 1.93 0.14 -2.52
C THR A 38 1.63 1.41 -1.73
N ILE A 39 1.42 1.30 -0.40
CA ILE A 39 1.17 2.44 0.48
C ILE A 39 2.34 3.44 0.46
N LYS A 40 3.58 2.94 0.55
CA LYS A 40 4.78 3.79 0.51
C LYS A 40 4.95 4.53 -0.82
N LEU A 41 4.59 3.91 -1.94
CA LEU A 41 4.67 4.55 -3.26
C LEU A 41 3.64 5.66 -3.39
N LEU A 42 2.40 5.42 -2.96
CA LEU A 42 1.35 6.45 -3.01
C LEU A 42 1.69 7.66 -2.14
N PHE A 43 2.31 7.45 -0.98
CA PHE A 43 2.84 8.55 -0.17
C PHE A 43 4.00 9.27 -0.87
N ARG A 44 4.97 8.53 -1.43
CA ARG A 44 6.13 9.12 -2.12
C ARG A 44 5.76 9.94 -3.35
N TRP A 45 4.64 9.63 -3.99
CA TRP A 45 4.10 10.36 -5.13
C TRP A 45 3.10 11.44 -4.73
N ASP A 46 3.04 11.79 -3.45
CA ASP A 46 2.19 12.84 -2.90
C ASP A 46 0.69 12.61 -3.17
N ILE A 47 0.29 11.33 -3.33
CA ILE A 47 -1.11 10.90 -3.51
C ILE A 47 -1.80 10.65 -2.17
N LEU A 48 -1.04 10.20 -1.16
CA LEU A 48 -1.49 10.10 0.22
C LEU A 48 -0.82 11.18 1.06
N SER A 49 -1.58 11.78 1.97
CA SER A 49 -1.00 12.57 3.06
C SER A 49 -0.19 11.68 4.02
N ARG A 50 0.60 12.31 4.90
CA ARG A 50 1.29 11.59 5.97
C ARG A 50 0.30 10.86 6.88
N GLU A 51 -0.81 11.50 7.23
CA GLU A 51 -1.84 10.89 8.08
C GLU A 51 -2.52 9.70 7.38
N GLU A 52 -2.89 9.85 6.11
CA GLU A 52 -3.51 8.76 5.34
C GLU A 52 -2.58 7.55 5.20
N ARG A 53 -1.28 7.79 5.00
CA ARG A 53 -0.28 6.72 4.94
C ARG A 53 -0.10 6.04 6.29
N ASP A 54 -0.04 6.80 7.37
CA ASP A 54 0.11 6.24 8.71
C ASP A 54 -1.14 5.44 9.12
N LEU A 55 -2.34 5.91 8.77
CA LEU A 55 -3.59 5.18 8.94
C LEU A 55 -3.60 3.87 8.13
N ALA A 56 -3.28 3.93 6.84
CA ALA A 56 -3.27 2.73 5.99
C ALA A 56 -2.26 1.67 6.46
N LEU A 57 -1.09 2.09 6.97
CA LEU A 57 -0.11 1.17 7.55
C LEU A 57 -0.60 0.54 8.85
N ARG A 58 -1.34 1.30 9.67
CA ARG A 58 -1.96 0.80 10.89
C ARG A 58 -3.06 -0.22 10.59
N GLU A 59 -3.97 0.11 9.67
CA GLU A 59 -5.04 -0.80 9.23
C GLU A 59 -4.47 -2.12 8.70
N LEU A 60 -3.41 -2.05 7.88
CA LEU A 60 -2.71 -3.24 7.39
C LEU A 60 -2.13 -4.07 8.54
N SER A 61 -1.56 -3.42 9.56
CA SER A 61 -1.06 -4.11 10.75
C SER A 61 -2.17 -4.79 11.56
N GLU A 62 -3.32 -4.13 11.71
CA GLU A 62 -4.47 -4.66 12.44
C GLU A 62 -5.10 -5.84 11.68
N GLU A 63 -5.23 -5.76 10.35
CA GLU A 63 -5.70 -6.85 9.50
C GLU A 63 -4.82 -8.10 9.64
N LEU A 64 -3.50 -7.92 9.62
CA LEU A 64 -2.56 -9.02 9.81
C LEU A 64 -2.67 -9.61 11.21
N HIS A 65 -2.79 -8.76 12.22
CA HIS A 65 -2.95 -9.22 13.60
C HIS A 65 -4.21 -10.07 13.74
N SER A 66 -5.33 -9.62 13.18
CA SER A 66 -6.59 -10.37 13.14
C SER A 66 -6.44 -11.71 12.41
N LYS A 67 -5.80 -11.74 11.23
CA LYS A 67 -5.55 -12.98 10.48
C LYS A 67 -4.69 -13.97 11.25
N CYS A 68 -3.71 -13.49 12.01
CA CYS A 68 -2.85 -14.32 12.85
C CYS A 68 -3.62 -14.91 14.03
N GLN A 69 -4.49 -14.13 14.68
CA GLN A 69 -5.36 -14.62 15.75
C GLN A 69 -6.34 -15.69 15.24
N ALA A 70 -6.90 -15.47 14.04
CA ALA A 70 -7.83 -16.40 13.41
C ALA A 70 -7.17 -17.72 12.96
N ASN A 71 -5.85 -17.74 12.74
CA ASN A 71 -5.10 -18.92 12.28
C ASN A 71 -3.92 -19.23 13.22
N PRO A 72 -4.18 -19.83 14.39
CA PRO A 72 -3.13 -20.22 15.32
C PRO A 72 -2.17 -21.22 14.65
N GLY A 73 -0.94 -20.80 14.39
CA GLY A 73 0.07 -21.58 13.67
C GLY A 73 0.78 -20.81 12.54
N MET A 74 0.20 -19.71 12.06
CA MET A 74 0.96 -18.72 11.28
C MET A 74 1.91 -18.00 12.22
N GLY A 75 3.22 -18.30 12.15
CA GLY A 75 4.23 -17.77 13.06
C GLY A 75 4.17 -16.26 13.27
N LYS A 76 4.65 -15.79 14.44
CA LYS A 76 4.69 -14.37 14.81
C LYS A 76 5.37 -13.53 13.71
N PHE A 77 4.59 -12.79 12.92
CA PHE A 77 5.13 -11.77 12.02
C PHE A 77 5.81 -10.69 12.88
N ARG A 78 7.15 -10.58 12.79
CA ARG A 78 7.90 -9.48 13.42
C ARG A 78 7.84 -8.27 12.49
N PHE A 79 7.24 -7.19 12.96
CA PHE A 79 7.30 -5.89 12.31
C PHE A 79 8.58 -5.19 12.78
N TYR A 80 9.52 -4.96 11.85
CA TYR A 80 10.62 -4.00 11.99
C TYR A 80 10.23 -2.66 11.37
#